data_AF-A0A3C1MT79-F1
#
_entry.id   AF-A0A3C1MT79-F1
#
_cell.length_a   1.000
_cell.length_b   1.000
_cell.length_c   1.000
_cell.angle_alpha   90.00
_cell.angle_beta   90.00
_cell.angle_gamma   90.00
#
_symmetry.space_group_name_H-M   'P 1'
#
loop_
_entity.id
_entity.type
_entity.pdbx_description
1 polymer ?
#
loop_
_entity_poly.entity_id
_entity_poly.type
_entity_poly.pdbx_seq_one_letter_code
_entity_poly.pdbx_strand_id
1 'polypeptide(L)'
;MKQNITLALDQTILKAARALAAQRGTSISAMLADELQMKIEQQRRYDHARQIGLSLLERGFSLGGQAIKDRETLHDRTALR
;
A
#
# COMPACT_ATOMS: atom_id res chain seq x y z
N MET A 1 15.88 -14.07 -11.89
CA MET A 1 17.34 -13.91 -11.75
C MET A 1 17.62 -12.92 -10.63
N LYS A 2 18.64 -13.13 -9.78
CA LYS A 2 19.03 -12.17 -8.75
C LYS A 2 20.19 -11.32 -9.27
N GLN A 3 20.18 -10.02 -8.97
CA GLN A 3 21.26 -9.08 -9.30
C GLN A 3 21.88 -8.55 -8.01
N ASN A 4 23.21 -8.47 -7.95
CA ASN A 4 23.93 -7.95 -6.80
C ASN A 4 24.10 -6.43 -6.94
N ILE A 5 23.97 -5.72 -5.83
CA ILE A 5 24.11 -4.27 -5.75
C ILE A 5 25.13 -3.96 -4.65
N THR A 6 26.06 -3.06 -4.93
CA THR A 6 27.02 -2.53 -3.94
C THR A 6 26.46 -1.26 -3.32
N LEU A 7 26.45 -1.19 -1.98
CA LEU A 7 25.96 -0.04 -1.22
C LEU A 7 27.11 0.55 -0.39
N ALA A 8 27.28 1.86 -0.47
CA ALA A 8 28.12 2.60 0.46
C ALA A 8 27.27 2.93 1.71
N LEU A 9 27.72 2.46 2.88
CA LEU A 9 27.07 2.70 4.17
C LEU A 9 28.09 3.22 5.16
N ASP A 10 27.64 4.07 6.06
CA ASP A 10 28.45 4.52 7.18
C ASP A 10 28.88 3.32 8.06
N GLN A 11 30.11 3.37 8.57
CA GLN A 11 30.68 2.27 9.35
C GLN A 11 29.90 1.99 10.63
N THR A 12 29.35 3.03 11.27
CA THR A 12 28.55 2.90 12.49
C THR A 12 27.22 2.19 12.20
N ILE A 13 26.56 2.55 11.09
CA ILE A 13 25.33 1.89 10.63
C ILE A 13 25.60 0.44 10.26
N LEU A 14 26.70 0.16 9.55
CA LEU A 14 27.05 -1.22 9.18
C LEU A 14 27.25 -2.11 10.41
N LYS A 15 27.89 -1.57 11.47
CA LYS A 15 28.09 -2.31 12.73
C LYS A 15 26.76 -2.61 13.42
N ALA A 16 25.87 -1.63 13.52
CA ALA A 16 24.54 -1.82 14.10
C ALA A 16 23.68 -2.81 13.29
N ALA A 17 23.71 -2.70 11.97
CA ALA A 17 22.99 -3.60 11.07
C ALA A 17 23.47 -5.06 11.20
N ARG A 18 24.78 -5.29 11.38
CA ARG A 18 25.32 -6.64 11.62
C ARG A 18 24.81 -7.22 12.95
N ALA A 19 24.82 -6.43 14.02
CA ALA A 19 24.29 -6.87 15.31
C ALA A 19 22.80 -7.22 15.22
N LEU A 20 22.01 -6.38 14.55
CA LEU A 20 20.59 -6.63 14.33
C LEU A 20 20.32 -7.88 13.48
N ALA A 21 21.08 -8.06 12.40
CA ALA A 21 20.99 -9.23 11.54
C ALA A 21 21.25 -10.52 12.32
N ALA A 22 22.32 -10.53 13.13
CA ALA A 22 22.68 -11.66 13.98
C ALA A 22 21.59 -11.95 15.03
N GLN A 23 21.05 -10.92 15.69
CA GLN A 23 19.97 -11.07 16.66
C GLN A 23 18.71 -11.69 16.03
N ARG A 24 18.43 -11.36 14.77
CA ARG A 24 17.26 -11.86 14.02
C ARG A 24 17.54 -13.18 13.26
N GLY A 25 18.75 -13.73 13.34
CA GLY A 25 19.12 -14.95 12.61
C GLY A 25 19.08 -14.80 11.09
N THR A 26 19.33 -13.59 10.57
CA THR A 26 19.26 -13.26 9.14
C THR A 26 20.54 -12.53 8.68
N SER A 27 20.61 -12.16 7.40
CA SER A 27 21.70 -11.35 6.84
C SER A 27 21.24 -9.92 6.56
N ILE A 28 22.21 -8.99 6.48
CA ILE A 28 21.93 -7.60 6.08
C ILE A 28 21.31 -7.54 4.68
N SER A 29 21.82 -8.34 3.74
CA SER A 29 21.30 -8.38 2.38
C SER A 29 19.86 -8.90 2.32
N ALA A 30 19.51 -9.90 3.15
CA ALA A 30 18.14 -10.38 3.25
C ALA A 30 17.21 -9.30 3.81
N MET A 31 17.59 -8.65 4.92
CA MET A 31 16.78 -7.55 5.49
C MET A 31 16.56 -6.40 4.50
N LEU A 32 17.61 -6.00 3.77
CA LEU A 32 17.49 -4.94 2.77
C LEU A 32 16.62 -5.36 1.58
N ALA A 33 16.73 -6.61 1.14
CA ALA A 33 15.89 -7.15 0.09
C ALA A 33 14.41 -7.16 0.51
N ASP A 34 14.13 -7.60 1.74
CA ASP A 34 12.77 -7.65 2.29
C ASP A 34 12.17 -6.24 2.42
N GLU A 35 12.92 -5.27 2.93
CA GLU A 35 12.48 -3.87 3.03
C GLU A 35 12.20 -3.25 1.64
N LEU A 36 13.07 -3.51 0.66
CA LEU A 36 12.85 -3.05 -0.71
C LEU A 36 11.59 -3.68 -1.31
N GLN A 37 11.41 -4.98 -1.11
CA GLN A 37 10.22 -5.69 -1.58
C GLN A 37 8.95 -5.12 -0.94
N MET A 38 8.97 -4.89 0.38
CA MET A 38 7.84 -4.28 1.09
C MET A 38 7.47 -2.90 0.53
N LYS A 39 8.46 -2.04 0.29
CA LYS A 39 8.23 -0.70 -0.28
C LYS A 39 7.66 -0.76 -1.70
N ILE A 40 8.22 -1.63 -2.55
CA ILE A 40 7.74 -1.81 -3.92
C ILE A 40 6.30 -2.34 -3.93
N GLU A 41 6.00 -3.34 -3.10
CA GLU A 41 4.65 -3.90 -3.02
C GLU A 41 3.64 -2.90 -2.45
N GLN A 42 4.03 -2.09 -1.47
CA GLN A 42 3.18 -1.01 -0.96
C GLN A 42 2.85 0.00 -2.07
N GLN A 43 3.84 0.42 -2.84
CA GLN A 43 3.64 1.34 -3.96
C GLN A 43 2.73 0.73 -5.04
N ARG A 44 2.97 -0.53 -5.43
CA ARG A 44 2.13 -1.24 -6.42
C ARG A 44 0.68 -1.34 -5.97
N ARG A 45 0.45 -1.68 -4.70
CA ARG A 45 -0.91 -1.75 -4.13
C ARG A 45 -1.61 -0.39 -4.20
N TYR A 46 -0.90 0.68 -3.86
CA TYR A 46 -1.42 2.03 -3.96
C TYR A 46 -1.77 2.39 -5.40
N ASP A 47 -0.86 2.17 -6.35
CA ASP A 47 -1.08 2.50 -7.76
C ASP A 47 -2.25 1.74 -8.36
N HIS A 48 -2.37 0.44 -8.04
CA HIS A 48 -3.48 -0.39 -8.46
C HIS A 48 -4.82 0.10 -7.87
N ALA A 49 -4.86 0.38 -6.56
CA ALA A 49 -6.06 0.92 -5.92
C ALA A 49 -6.46 2.29 -6.50
N ARG A 50 -5.47 3.14 -6.81
CA ARG A 50 -5.69 4.43 -7.47
C ARG A 50 -6.27 4.26 -8.87
N GLN A 51 -5.75 3.34 -9.67
CA GLN A 51 -6.27 3.03 -11.01
C GLN A 51 -7.72 2.57 -10.95
N ILE A 52 -8.03 1.64 -10.05
CA ILE A 52 -9.41 1.17 -9.83
C ILE A 52 -10.29 2.35 -9.41
N GLY A 53 -9.88 3.14 -8.41
CA GLY A 53 -10.63 4.29 -7.93
C GLY A 53 -10.97 5.28 -9.04
N LEU A 54 -9.98 5.64 -9.86
CA LEU A 54 -10.20 6.54 -11.01
C LEU A 54 -11.15 5.93 -12.03
N SER A 55 -11.00 4.65 -12.38
CA SER A 55 -11.90 3.97 -13.32
C SER A 55 -13.37 3.93 -12.84
N LEU A 56 -13.57 3.79 -11.52
CA LEU A 56 -14.90 3.80 -10.91
C LEU A 56 -15.53 5.20 -10.94
N LEU A 57 -14.72 6.25 -10.74
CA LEU A 57 -15.17 7.64 -10.85
C LEU A 57 -15.53 8.00 -12.29
N GLU A 58 -14.71 7.58 -13.28
CA GLU A 58 -14.97 7.82 -14.70
C GLU A 58 -16.23 7.09 -15.19
N ARG A 59 -16.42 5.84 -14.76
CA ARG A 59 -17.61 5.06 -15.12
C ARG A 59 -18.87 5.61 -14.44
N GLY A 60 -18.73 6.10 -13.22
CA GLY A 60 -19.84 6.41 -12.34
C GLY A 60 -20.60 5.15 -11.90
N PHE A 61 -21.54 5.32 -10.97
CA PHE A 61 -22.40 4.24 -10.50
C PHE A 61 -23.86 4.58 -10.80
N SER A 62 -24.57 3.64 -11.44
CA SER A 62 -26.03 3.69 -11.48
C SER A 62 -26.56 3.10 -10.17
N LEU A 63 -26.62 3.94 -9.13
CA LEU A 63 -27.01 3.54 -7.78
C LEU A 63 -28.52 3.36 -7.61
N GLY A 64 -29.31 3.47 -8.68
CA GLY A 64 -30.76 3.25 -8.66
C GLY A 64 -31.55 4.20 -7.74
N GLY A 65 -30.90 5.25 -7.22
CA GLY A 65 -31.51 6.20 -6.31
C GLY A 65 -32.57 7.04 -7.03
N GLN A 66 -33.75 7.14 -6.41
CA GLN A 66 -34.68 8.24 -6.72
C GLN A 66 -34.05 9.56 -6.27
N ALA A 67 -34.55 10.71 -6.73
CA ALA A 67 -34.01 12.03 -6.38
C ALA A 67 -34.04 12.26 -4.85
N ILE A 68 -32.96 11.87 -4.17
CA ILE A 68 -32.75 12.07 -2.74
C ILE A 68 -32.73 13.57 -2.50
N LYS A 69 -33.71 14.08 -1.76
CA LYS A 69 -33.89 15.52 -1.51
C LYS A 69 -32.93 16.05 -0.46
N ASP A 70 -32.72 15.28 0.60
CA ASP A 70 -31.91 15.67 1.75
C ASP A 70 -31.32 14.43 2.47
N ARG A 71 -30.48 14.69 3.48
CA ARG A 71 -29.81 13.64 4.24
C ARG A 71 -30.81 12.86 5.11
N GLU A 72 -31.79 13.53 5.72
CA GLU A 72 -32.78 12.88 6.58
C GLU A 72 -33.61 11.85 5.80
N THR A 73 -34.11 12.19 4.61
CA THR A 73 -34.89 11.28 3.76
C THR A 73 -34.11 10.04 3.33
N LEU A 74 -32.79 10.17 3.10
CA LEU A 74 -31.92 9.01 2.85
C LEU A 74 -31.70 8.16 4.11
N HIS A 75 -31.50 8.79 5.26
CA HIS A 75 -31.29 8.11 6.54
C HIS A 75 -32.51 7.26 6.93
N ASP A 76 -33.70 7.84 6.79
CA ASP A 76 -34.95 7.20 7.18
C ASP A 76 -35.43 6.16 6.14
N ARG A 77 -34.84 6.16 4.94
CA ARG A 77 -35.07 5.20 3.85
C ARG A 77 -36.54 5.06 3.46
N THR A 78 -37.33 6.10 3.63
CA THR A 78 -38.79 6.08 3.47
C THR A 78 -39.23 5.70 2.05
N ALA A 79 -38.40 5.96 1.03
CA ALA A 79 -38.63 5.61 -0.37
C ALA A 79 -37.91 4.32 -0.84
N LEU A 80 -37.22 3.61 0.08
CA LEU A 80 -36.42 2.41 -0.20
C LEU A 80 -36.96 1.15 0.52
N ARG A 81 -38.19 1.19 1.03
CA ARG A 81 -38.91 0.07 1.65
C ARG A 81 -40.19 -0.25 0.90
#